data_AF-A0A0D2KX50-F1
#
_entry.id   AF-A0A0D2KX50-F1
#
_cell.length_a   1.000
_cell.length_b   1.000
_cell.length_c   1.000
_cell.angle_alpha   90.00
_cell.angle_beta   90.00
_cell.angle_gamma   90.00
#
_symmetry.space_group_name_H-M   'P 1'
#
loop_
_entity.id
_entity.type
_entity.pdbx_description
1 polymer ?
#
loop_
_entity_poly.entity_id
_entity_poly.type
_entity_poly.pdbx_seq_one_letter_code
_entity_poly.pdbx_strand_id
1 'polypeptide(L)'
;MPQLHVKVDVPALLNHLRRLLDDRGHAVVCVAEGAGQHLLFKDDEPRPLDDAGNPVLRDIGAHLKGLFKGGALGEVDCKYIDPTYLVEATASGSADHVLAKTLGQHAADAAFAGFTGQL
;
A
#
# COMPACT_ATOMS: atom_id res chain seq x y z
N MET A 1 12.69 6.16 0.52
CA MET A 1 12.66 4.82 1.12
C MET A 1 12.72 3.81 -0.02
N PRO A 2 13.72 2.92 -0.11
CA PRO A 2 13.71 1.89 -1.14
C PRO A 2 12.48 1.01 -0.91
N GLN A 3 11.71 0.74 -1.98
CA GLN A 3 10.47 -0.04 -1.91
C GLN A 3 10.77 -1.39 -1.26
N LEU A 4 10.33 -1.59 -0.02
CA LEU A 4 10.52 -2.84 0.69
C LEU A 4 9.69 -3.89 -0.05
N HIS A 5 10.37 -4.79 -0.75
CA HIS A 5 9.75 -5.94 -1.40
C HIS A 5 9.23 -6.90 -0.33
N VAL A 6 8.07 -6.59 0.25
CA VAL A 6 7.41 -7.46 1.23
C VAL A 6 6.83 -8.65 0.48
N LYS A 7 7.51 -9.78 0.59
CA LYS A 7 6.98 -11.06 0.09
C LYS A 7 5.85 -11.52 1.00
N VAL A 8 4.72 -11.83 0.38
CA VAL A 8 3.54 -12.41 1.02
C VAL A 8 3.59 -13.93 0.82
N ASP A 9 3.73 -14.67 1.92
CA ASP A 9 3.55 -16.12 1.94
C ASP A 9 2.05 -16.45 2.06
N VAL A 10 1.45 -16.88 0.96
CA VAL A 10 0.01 -17.17 0.89
C VAL A 10 -0.39 -18.34 1.79
N PRO A 11 0.28 -19.51 1.76
CA PRO A 11 -0.01 -20.60 2.70
C PRO A 11 0.02 -20.18 4.18
N ALA A 12 1.05 -19.43 4.59
CA ALA A 12 1.17 -18.97 5.96
C ALA A 12 0.04 -18.01 6.34
N LEU A 13 -0.29 -17.07 5.46
CA LEU A 13 -1.41 -16.15 5.63
C LEU A 13 -2.74 -16.89 5.80
N LEU A 14 -3.06 -17.83 4.91
CA LEU A 14 -4.30 -18.58 4.96
C LEU A 14 -4.42 -19.41 6.24
N ASN A 15 -3.33 -20.06 6.67
CA ASN A 15 -3.32 -20.82 7.91
C ASN A 15 -3.55 -19.94 9.14
N HIS A 16 -2.98 -18.73 9.15
CA HIS A 16 -3.22 -17.78 10.24
C HIS A 16 -4.67 -17.28 10.24
N LEU A 17 -5.22 -16.94 9.07
CA LEU A 17 -6.60 -16.47 8.94
C LEU A 17 -7.61 -17.54 9.34
N ARG A 18 -7.40 -18.81 8.97
CA ARG A 18 -8.27 -19.91 9.41
C ARG A 18 -8.32 -20.00 10.93
N ARG A 19 -7.17 -19.96 11.60
CA ARG A 19 -7.12 -19.97 13.08
C ARG A 19 -7.89 -18.79 13.68
N LEU A 20 -7.73 -17.59 13.14
CA LEU A 20 -8.48 -16.42 13.64
C LEU A 20 -9.98 -16.53 13.42
N LEU A 21 -10.41 -17.07 12.28
CA LEU A 21 -11.81 -17.31 11.98
C LEU A 21 -12.40 -18.39 12.90
N ASP A 22 -11.67 -19.48 13.15
CA ASP A 22 -12.10 -20.54 14.07
C ASP A 22 -12.19 -20.04 15.51
N ASP A 23 -11.20 -19.25 15.96
CA ASP A 23 -11.11 -18.77 17.33
C ASP A 23 -12.04 -17.58 17.63
N ARG A 24 -12.24 -16.66 16.66
CA ARG A 24 -12.92 -15.36 16.88
C ARG A 24 -14.11 -15.11 15.96
N GLY A 25 -14.30 -15.92 14.92
CA GLY A 25 -15.35 -15.73 13.91
C GLY A 25 -15.11 -14.58 12.92
N HIS A 26 -14.01 -13.83 13.03
CA HIS A 26 -13.69 -12.71 12.15
C HIS A 26 -12.18 -12.43 12.08
N ALA A 27 -11.74 -11.82 10.97
CA ALA A 27 -10.36 -11.40 10.76
C ALA A 27 -10.30 -10.10 9.95
N VAL A 28 -9.29 -9.28 10.22
CA VAL A 28 -8.99 -8.06 9.46
C VAL A 28 -7.57 -8.15 8.93
N VAL A 29 -7.40 -7.90 7.64
CA VAL A 29 -6.09 -7.90 6.97
C VAL A 29 -5.81 -6.49 6.47
N CYS A 30 -4.71 -5.91 6.94
CA CYS A 30 -4.16 -4.68 6.39
C CYS A 30 -2.93 -5.05 5.55
N VAL A 31 -2.90 -4.58 4.30
CA VAL A 31 -1.84 -4.89 3.34
C VAL A 31 -1.37 -3.60 2.69
N ALA A 32 -0.05 -3.41 2.61
CA ALA A 32 0.53 -2.28 1.88
C ALA A 32 0.42 -2.53 0.37
N GLU A 33 0.19 -1.48 -0.42
CA GLU A 33 0.05 -1.55 -1.89
C GLU A 33 1.20 -2.29 -2.58
N GLY A 34 2.43 -2.11 -2.10
CA GLY A 34 3.63 -2.74 -2.65
C GLY A 34 3.89 -4.17 -2.18
N ALA A 35 3.07 -4.71 -1.27
CA ALA A 35 3.25 -6.08 -0.79
C ALA A 35 2.81 -7.09 -1.85
N GLY A 36 3.47 -8.25 -1.90
CA GLY A 36 2.99 -9.38 -2.70
C GLY A 36 3.08 -9.19 -4.21
N GLN A 37 3.79 -8.17 -4.71
CA GLN A 37 3.92 -7.90 -6.16
C GLN A 37 4.56 -9.06 -6.96
N HIS A 38 5.23 -10.00 -6.31
CA HIS A 38 5.72 -11.26 -6.90
C HIS A 38 4.62 -12.29 -7.19
N LEU A 39 3.44 -12.16 -6.58
CA LEU A 39 2.26 -13.00 -6.84
C LEU A 39 1.44 -12.48 -8.02
N LEU A 40 1.56 -11.18 -8.30
CA LEU A 40 0.73 -10.46 -9.26
C LEU A 40 1.35 -10.37 -10.64
N PHE A 41 2.64 -10.66 -10.76
CA PHE A 41 3.40 -10.62 -12.01
C PHE A 41 4.07 -11.96 -12.22
N LYS A 42 4.20 -12.39 -13.47
CA LYS A 42 5.01 -13.56 -13.80
C LYS A 42 6.49 -13.21 -13.71
N ASP A 43 7.34 -14.21 -13.45
CA ASP A 43 8.79 -14.02 -13.28
C ASP A 43 9.46 -13.38 -14.52
N ASP A 44 8.89 -13.61 -15.71
CA ASP A 44 9.35 -13.11 -17.00
C ASP A 44 8.59 -11.88 -17.50
N GLU A 45 7.61 -11.39 -16.73
CA GLU A 45 6.80 -10.25 -17.13
C GLU A 45 7.51 -8.93 -16.82
N PRO A 46 7.70 -8.04 -17.82
CA PRO A 46 8.30 -6.73 -17.59
C PRO A 46 7.40 -5.91 -16.64
N ARG A 47 8.03 -5.29 -15.64
CA ARG A 47 7.34 -4.37 -14.72
C ARG A 47 7.02 -3.08 -15.47
N PRO A 48 5.73 -2.70 -15.62
CA PRO A 48 5.38 -1.43 -16.22
C PRO A 48 5.91 -0.28 -15.35
N LEU A 49 6.35 0.78 -16.02
CA LEU A 49 6.74 2.03 -15.40
C LEU A 49 5.73 3.12 -15.79
N ASP A 50 5.50 4.08 -14.90
CA ASP A 50 4.73 5.28 -15.21
C ASP A 50 5.58 6.30 -16.01
N ASP A 51 4.96 7.42 -16.39
CA ASP A 51 5.62 8.50 -17.15
C ASP A 51 6.80 9.15 -16.37
N ALA A 52 6.84 8.97 -15.05
CA ALA A 52 7.90 9.45 -14.17
C ALA A 52 8.99 8.38 -13.91
N GLY A 53 8.84 7.18 -14.47
CA GLY A 53 9.79 6.07 -14.31
C GLY A 53 9.59 5.24 -13.03
N ASN A 54 8.49 5.40 -12.30
CA ASN A 54 8.19 4.60 -11.11
C ASN A 54 7.53 3.27 -11.49
N PRO A 55 7.76 2.18 -10.73
CA PRO A 55 7.04 0.92 -10.91
C PRO A 55 5.52 1.09 -10.73
N VAL A 56 4.75 0.66 -11.73
CA VAL A 56 3.29 0.56 -11.63
C VAL A 56 2.94 -0.72 -10.88
N LEU A 57 2.34 -0.54 -9.70
CA LEU A 57 1.93 -1.64 -8.83
C LEU A 57 0.59 -2.23 -9.28
N ARG A 58 0.42 -3.54 -9.06
CA ARG A 58 -0.88 -4.22 -9.20
C ARG A 58 -1.60 -4.27 -7.86
N ASP A 59 -2.93 -4.25 -7.90
CA ASP A 59 -3.76 -4.30 -6.69
C ASP A 59 -3.69 -5.68 -6.01
N ILE A 60 -2.89 -5.78 -4.94
CA ILE A 60 -2.77 -6.97 -4.10
C ILE A 60 -4.05 -7.24 -3.30
N GLY A 61 -4.80 -6.20 -2.91
CA GLY A 61 -6.03 -6.32 -2.15
C GLY A 61 -7.13 -7.00 -2.95
N ALA A 62 -7.30 -6.62 -4.22
CA ALA A 62 -8.19 -7.28 -5.15
C ALA A 62 -7.82 -8.76 -5.36
N HIS A 63 -6.52 -9.07 -5.49
CA HIS A 63 -6.03 -10.43 -5.62
C HIS A 63 -6.33 -11.29 -4.38
N LEU A 64 -6.02 -10.80 -3.18
CA LEU A 64 -6.29 -11.51 -1.93
C LEU A 64 -7.79 -11.72 -1.71
N LYS A 65 -8.63 -10.72 -2.03
CA LYS A 65 -10.09 -10.87 -2.01
C LYS A 65 -10.55 -12.00 -2.92
N GLY A 66 -10.02 -12.06 -4.14
CA GLY A 66 -10.30 -13.14 -5.10
C GLY A 66 -9.91 -14.51 -4.56
N LEU A 67 -8.71 -14.61 -3.96
CA LEU A 67 -8.23 -15.83 -3.31
C LEU A 67 -9.16 -16.29 -2.18
N PHE A 68 -9.55 -15.36 -1.29
CA PHE A 68 -10.41 -15.68 -0.14
C PHE A 68 -11.81 -16.12 -0.59
N LYS A 69 -12.41 -15.40 -1.55
CA LYS A 69 -13.72 -15.77 -2.13
C LYS A 69 -13.67 -17.02 -3.01
N GLY A 70 -12.52 -17.37 -3.55
CA GLY A 70 -12.28 -18.58 -4.34
C GLY A 70 -12.26 -19.87 -3.52
N GLY A 71 -12.65 -19.83 -2.24
CA GLY A 71 -12.74 -20.99 -1.36
C GLY A 71 -11.49 -21.29 -0.55
N ALA A 72 -10.44 -20.45 -0.64
CA ALA A 72 -9.22 -20.66 0.14
C ALA A 72 -9.45 -20.63 1.66
N LEU A 73 -10.51 -19.96 2.13
CA LEU A 73 -10.91 -19.90 3.54
C LEU A 73 -12.26 -20.58 3.83
N GLY A 74 -12.84 -21.30 2.87
CA GLY A 74 -14.24 -21.77 2.94
C GLY A 74 -15.24 -20.66 2.61
N GLU A 75 -16.49 -20.80 3.06
CA GLU A 75 -17.52 -19.77 2.89
C GLU A 75 -17.31 -18.61 3.86
N VAL A 76 -16.72 -17.52 3.36
CA VAL A 76 -16.47 -16.29 4.14
C VAL A 76 -17.01 -15.06 3.41
N ASP A 77 -17.68 -14.16 4.13
CA ASP A 77 -18.02 -12.83 3.60
C ASP A 77 -16.77 -11.93 3.62
N CYS A 78 -16.14 -11.74 2.47
CA CYS A 78 -14.97 -10.91 2.33
C CYS A 78 -15.33 -9.54 1.71
N LYS A 79 -15.12 -8.48 2.50
CA LYS A 79 -15.24 -7.07 2.08
C LYS A 79 -13.85 -6.50 1.85
N TYR A 80 -13.65 -5.92 0.69
CA TYR A 80 -12.42 -5.20 0.34
C TYR A 80 -12.70 -3.70 0.43
N ILE A 81 -11.83 -3.00 1.14
CA ILE A 81 -11.88 -1.55 1.31
C ILE A 81 -10.53 -1.04 0.83
N ASP A 82 -10.55 -0.21 -0.21
CA ASP A 82 -9.40 0.57 -0.64
C ASP A 82 -9.59 2.01 -0.13
N PRO A 83 -8.90 2.41 0.96
CA PRO A 83 -9.03 3.74 1.52
C PRO A 83 -8.09 4.74 0.84
N THR A 84 -7.40 4.41 -0.25
CA THR A 84 -6.41 5.31 -0.88
C THR A 84 -6.97 6.72 -1.07
N TYR A 85 -8.16 6.83 -1.67
CA TYR A 85 -8.83 8.13 -1.83
C TYR A 85 -9.22 8.79 -0.49
N LEU A 86 -9.64 7.99 0.50
CA LEU A 86 -9.99 8.49 1.83
C LEU A 86 -8.77 9.06 2.55
N VAL A 87 -7.61 8.45 2.43
CA VAL A 87 -6.39 8.91 3.10
C VAL A 87 -5.84 10.15 2.39
N GLU A 88 -5.78 10.15 1.05
CA GLU A 88 -5.22 11.26 0.28
C GLU A 88 -6.11 12.52 0.26
N ALA A 89 -7.44 12.35 0.34
CA ALA A 89 -8.37 13.48 0.28
C ALA A 89 -8.70 14.08 1.65
N THR A 90 -8.18 13.52 2.75
CA THR A 90 -8.41 14.07 4.09
C THR A 90 -7.49 15.25 4.40
N ALA A 91 -8.04 16.26 5.10
CA ALA A 91 -7.24 17.35 5.60
C ALA A 91 -6.14 16.81 6.53
N SER A 92 -4.92 17.29 6.34
CA SER A 92 -3.77 16.82 7.11
C SER A 92 -3.88 17.20 8.59
N GLY A 93 -3.18 16.48 9.45
CA GLY A 93 -3.21 16.76 10.89
C GLY A 93 -2.58 18.11 11.22
N SER A 94 -2.84 18.64 12.43
CA SER A 94 -2.23 19.89 12.89
C SER A 94 -0.69 19.87 12.86
N ALA A 95 -0.07 18.72 13.13
CA ALA A 95 1.38 18.53 13.02
C ALA A 95 1.86 18.65 11.57
N ASP A 96 1.17 18.02 10.62
CA ASP A 96 1.49 18.07 9.19
C ASP A 96 1.33 19.48 8.64
N HIS A 97 0.31 20.22 9.10
CA HIS A 97 0.11 21.63 8.75
C HIS A 97 1.28 22.51 9.20
N VAL A 98 1.77 22.33 10.44
CA VAL A 98 2.92 23.09 10.94
C VAL A 98 4.18 22.73 10.15
N LEU A 99 4.42 21.43 9.90
CA LEU A 99 5.56 20.97 9.13
C LEU A 99 5.55 21.53 7.70
N ALA A 100 4.41 21.44 7.01
CA ALA A 100 4.25 21.97 5.65
C ALA A 100 4.50 23.48 5.59
N LYS A 101 4.02 24.24 6.59
CA LYS A 101 4.29 25.68 6.70
C LYS A 101 5.77 25.97 6.88
N THR A 102 6.43 25.25 7.78
CA THR A 102 7.87 25.42 8.05
C THR A 102 8.71 25.07 6.82
N LEU A 103 8.41 23.95 6.15
CA LEU A 103 9.08 23.56 4.89
C LEU A 103 8.87 24.61 3.81
N GLY A 104 7.65 25.13 3.65
CA GLY A 104 7.34 26.19 2.70
C GLY A 104 8.12 27.48 2.95
N GLN A 105 8.22 27.91 4.22
CA GLN A 105 8.99 29.10 4.58
C GLN A 105 10.48 28.92 4.30
N HIS A 106 11.05 27.78 4.70
CA HIS A 106 12.47 27.50 4.46
C HIS A 106 12.81 27.36 2.97
N ALA A 107 11.90 26.78 2.17
CA ALA A 107 12.07 26.73 0.72
C ALA A 107 12.08 28.13 0.09
N ALA A 108 11.20 29.04 0.55
CA ALA A 108 11.18 30.42 0.08
C ALA A 108 12.46 31.18 0.46
N ASP A 109 12.89 31.08 1.72
CA ASP A 109 14.12 31.72 2.20
C ASP A 109 15.35 31.20 1.45
N ALA A 110 15.42 29.89 1.19
CA ALA A 110 16.50 29.28 0.41
C ALA A 110 16.49 29.76 -1.05
N ALA A 111 15.31 29.89 -1.68
CA ALA A 111 15.20 30.42 -3.03
C ALA A 111 15.66 31.88 -3.11
N PHE A 112 15.30 32.72 -2.13
CA PHE A 112 15.77 34.11 -2.06
C PHE A 112 17.28 34.22 -1.78
N ALA A 113 17.86 33.27 -1.06
CA ALA A 113 19.30 33.15 -0.85
C ALA A 113 20.05 32.60 -2.09
N GLY A 114 19.35 32.31 -3.19
CA GLY A 114 19.95 31.88 -4.46
C GLY A 114 20.23 30.39 -4.54
N PHE A 115 19.73 29.57 -3.61
CA PHE A 115 19.80 28.11 -3.72
C PHE A 115 18.83 27.61 -4.78
N THR A 116 19.32 26.87 -5.77
CA THR A 116 18.53 26.25 -6.84
C THR A 116 18.93 24.78 -7.02
N GLY A 117 18.02 23.94 -7.51
CA GLY A 117 18.31 22.53 -7.83
C GLY A 117 18.43 21.58 -6.63
N GLN A 118 17.94 21.95 -5.45
CA GLN A 118 17.80 21.02 -4.31
C GLN A 118 16.49 20.24 -4.45
N LEU A 119 16.58 19.07 -5.09
CA LEU A 119 15.56 18.01 -5.17
C LEU A 119 16.27 16.67 -5.06
#